data_AF-A0A3M8L3V5-F1
#
_entry.id   AF-A0A3M8L3V5-F1
#
_cell.length_a   1.000
_cell.length_b   1.000
_cell.length_c   1.000
_cell.angle_alpha   90.00
_cell.angle_beta   90.00
_cell.angle_gamma   90.00
#
_symmetry.space_group_name_H-M   'P 1'
#
loop_
_entity.id
_entity.type
_entity.pdbx_description
1 polymer ?
#
loop_
_entity_poly.entity_id
_entity_poly.type
_entity_poly.pdbx_seq_one_letter_code
_entity_poly.pdbx_strand_id
1 'polypeptide(L)'
;MFATISWLLRDIEPWWSSALINAGVVVLLLVPGDLALRGVRQGIHDVDETAQLAKAAADSAVLTANRTEQSLDDVREQLIAQQRDEHDAEVDVYRSMVTDPSRASLLRALQKATDDQLVTANGVRSPVWETDLHYRYVIGAWNGEKTLEVRLEADDGEVLSTHIWEVPESAAEFYQRLVGAVRAEGQDLGLGLNDPTHSVAQLSEMLVEVMGLRAQVLAGHRQALRLIIERVDGWYFTETHVLPASNLKYTIDVQRLSQPHWEEHLRRKGWYEAAIQIPFARRLYGVEPAPKGP
;
A
#
# COMPACT_ATOMS: atom_id res chain seq x y z
N MET A 1 34.45 21.21 70.27
CA MET A 1 34.40 21.41 68.81
C MET A 1 33.78 22.78 68.58
N PHE A 2 34.55 23.67 67.92
CA PHE A 2 34.38 25.11 67.63
C PHE A 2 32.92 25.59 67.43
N ALA A 3 32.41 26.71 67.97
CA ALA A 3 32.86 28.11 68.08
C ALA A 3 32.81 28.92 66.77
N THR A 4 31.89 29.90 66.76
CA THR A 4 31.93 31.27 66.15
C THR A 4 31.96 31.40 64.62
N ILE A 5 31.17 32.29 64.00
CA ILE A 5 31.29 33.77 63.98
C ILE A 5 29.90 34.36 63.63
N SER A 6 29.25 35.08 64.55
CA SER A 6 29.25 36.56 64.73
C SER A 6 28.05 37.19 64.02
N TRP A 7 27.01 37.67 64.71
CA TRP A 7 26.98 38.76 65.69
C TRP A 7 27.40 40.10 65.08
N LEU A 8 26.37 40.83 64.66
CA LEU A 8 26.25 42.29 64.69
C LEU A 8 24.73 42.55 64.90
N LEU A 9 24.27 42.55 66.15
CA LEU A 9 23.81 43.78 66.86
C LEU A 9 22.97 44.67 65.95
N ARG A 10 21.64 44.86 66.07
CA ARG A 10 20.77 44.94 67.26
C ARG A 10 21.42 45.71 68.41
N ASP A 11 21.30 47.03 68.38
CA ASP A 11 20.86 47.84 69.53
C ASP A 11 20.67 49.29 69.09
N ILE A 12 19.45 49.80 69.29
CA ILE A 12 19.06 51.08 69.90
C ILE A 12 17.52 51.10 69.89
N GLU A 13 16.92 50.65 70.98
CA GLU A 13 15.64 51.14 71.49
C GLU A 13 15.91 52.42 72.33
N PRO A 14 14.94 53.08 73.01
CA PRO A 14 13.50 53.32 72.81
C PRO A 14 13.14 54.81 73.01
N TRP A 15 11.95 55.30 72.59
CA TRP A 15 11.15 56.35 73.30
C TRP A 15 10.03 56.97 72.43
N TRP A 16 8.89 57.24 73.07
CA TRP A 16 7.62 57.87 72.61
C TRP A 16 6.55 56.97 72.01
N SER A 17 5.90 56.28 72.93
CA SER A 17 4.45 56.32 73.01
C SER A 17 3.88 57.75 72.88
N SER A 18 2.70 57.82 72.25
CA SER A 18 1.58 58.69 72.66
C SER A 18 1.78 60.20 72.60
N ALA A 19 1.71 60.77 71.40
CA ALA A 19 1.03 62.04 71.08
C ALA A 19 1.00 62.16 69.56
N LEU A 20 -0.12 62.60 68.98
CA LEU A 20 -0.48 62.63 67.55
C LEU A 20 -1.45 61.49 67.14
N ILE A 21 -2.64 61.44 67.74
CA ILE A 21 -3.84 62.20 67.32
C ILE A 21 -4.60 61.42 66.22
N ASN A 22 -5.67 60.67 66.53
CA ASN A 22 -6.99 61.16 66.95
C ASN A 22 -7.60 62.30 66.11
N ALA A 23 -7.19 62.48 64.84
CA ALA A 23 -7.85 63.43 63.92
C ALA A 23 -7.91 62.99 62.44
N GLY A 24 -7.90 61.69 62.14
CA GLY A 24 -7.81 61.21 60.74
C GLY A 24 -8.91 60.29 60.23
N VAL A 25 -9.96 60.00 61.01
CA VAL A 25 -10.88 58.89 60.69
C VAL A 25 -12.28 59.35 60.23
N VAL A 26 -12.58 60.65 60.22
CA VAL A 26 -13.93 61.15 59.86
C VAL A 26 -13.97 61.99 58.56
N VAL A 27 -12.82 62.34 57.97
CA VAL A 27 -12.77 63.10 56.69
C VAL A 27 -12.49 62.20 55.46
N LEU A 28 -12.04 60.96 55.65
CA LEU A 28 -11.59 60.08 54.55
C LEU A 28 -12.67 59.12 54.01
N LEU A 29 -13.94 59.29 54.39
CA LEU A 29 -15.03 58.37 54.01
C LEU A 29 -16.16 59.00 53.17
N LEU A 30 -16.08 60.29 52.82
CA LEU A 30 -17.15 60.97 52.08
C LEU A 30 -16.69 61.77 50.85
N VAL A 31 -15.49 61.51 50.31
CA VAL A 31 -15.01 62.17 49.07
C VAL A 31 -14.68 61.25 47.89
N PRO A 32 -14.28 59.97 48.00
CA PRO A 32 -14.13 59.16 46.79
C PRO A 32 -15.37 58.34 46.44
N GLY A 33 -16.57 58.65 46.97
CA GLY A 33 -17.82 58.00 46.50
C GLY A 33 -18.18 58.40 45.07
N ASP A 34 -17.90 59.64 44.68
CA ASP A 34 -18.17 60.16 43.33
C ASP A 34 -16.99 59.91 42.35
N LEU A 35 -15.78 59.65 42.87
CA LEU A 35 -14.64 59.16 42.08
C LEU A 35 -14.66 57.63 41.88
N ALA A 36 -15.17 56.86 42.85
CA ALA A 36 -15.36 55.41 42.70
C ALA A 36 -16.47 55.09 41.67
N LEU A 37 -17.51 55.91 41.54
CA LEU A 37 -18.55 55.71 40.53
C LEU A 37 -18.15 56.19 39.12
N ARG A 38 -17.21 57.13 38.99
CA ARG A 38 -16.56 57.45 37.70
C ARG A 38 -15.55 56.39 37.29
N GLY A 39 -14.78 55.85 38.24
CA GLY A 39 -13.87 54.72 38.01
C GLY A 39 -14.58 53.41 37.70
N VAL A 40 -15.78 53.16 38.23
CA VAL A 40 -16.60 51.98 37.88
C VAL A 40 -17.30 52.16 36.53
N ARG A 41 -17.67 53.37 36.11
CA ARG A 41 -18.19 53.61 34.74
C ARG A 41 -17.10 53.60 33.67
N GLN A 42 -15.91 54.12 33.97
CA GLN A 42 -14.74 53.95 33.10
C GLN A 42 -14.27 52.49 33.10
N GLY A 43 -14.28 51.79 34.24
CA GLY A 43 -13.95 50.37 34.31
C GLY A 43 -14.96 49.46 33.60
N ILE A 44 -16.26 49.78 33.58
CA ILE A 44 -17.25 49.04 32.77
C ILE A 44 -17.05 49.32 31.27
N HIS A 45 -16.71 50.55 30.89
CA HIS A 45 -16.37 50.86 29.49
C HIS A 45 -15.08 50.17 29.05
N ASP A 46 -14.03 50.18 29.88
CA ASP A 46 -12.75 49.52 29.62
C ASP A 46 -12.90 47.99 29.60
N VAL A 47 -13.80 47.41 30.42
CA VAL A 47 -14.14 45.97 30.39
C VAL A 47 -14.95 45.60 29.15
N ASP A 48 -15.86 46.46 28.70
CA ASP A 48 -16.62 46.24 27.46
C ASP A 48 -15.72 46.37 26.22
N GLU A 49 -14.78 47.32 26.25
CA GLU A 49 -13.78 47.53 25.20
C GLU A 49 -12.75 46.38 25.16
N THR A 50 -12.28 45.88 26.31
CA THR A 50 -11.44 44.67 26.36
C THR A 50 -12.19 43.40 25.99
N ALA A 51 -13.48 43.27 26.33
CA ALA A 51 -14.31 42.15 25.90
C ALA A 51 -14.54 42.17 24.37
N GLN A 52 -14.75 43.34 23.78
CA GLN A 52 -14.85 43.50 22.32
C GLN A 52 -13.53 43.18 21.61
N LEU A 53 -12.39 43.62 22.16
CA LEU A 53 -11.07 43.27 21.63
C LEU A 53 -10.77 41.76 21.75
N ALA A 54 -11.13 41.14 22.86
CA ALA A 54 -10.99 39.69 23.04
C ALA A 54 -11.88 38.90 22.07
N LYS A 55 -13.12 39.34 21.85
CA LYS A 55 -14.04 38.74 20.88
C LYS A 55 -13.50 38.90 19.45
N ALA A 56 -13.04 40.08 19.06
CA ALA A 56 -12.45 40.32 17.75
C ALA A 56 -11.16 39.49 17.53
N ALA A 57 -10.33 39.31 18.57
CA ALA A 57 -9.15 38.46 18.52
C ALA A 57 -9.53 36.97 18.38
N ALA A 58 -10.58 36.52 19.08
CA ALA A 58 -11.10 35.15 18.95
C ALA A 58 -11.70 34.90 17.56
N ASP A 59 -12.51 35.82 17.03
CA ASP A 59 -13.08 35.73 15.69
C ASP A 59 -11.99 35.72 14.61
N SER A 60 -10.93 36.53 14.78
CA SER A 60 -9.75 36.52 13.91
C SER A 60 -8.95 35.22 13.99
N ALA A 61 -8.80 34.66 15.20
CA ALA A 61 -8.14 33.37 15.40
C ALA A 61 -8.94 32.23 14.77
N VAL A 62 -10.27 32.24 14.88
CA VAL A 62 -11.17 31.26 14.21
C VAL A 62 -11.09 31.38 12.69
N LEU A 63 -11.12 32.60 12.15
CA LEU A 63 -10.96 32.82 10.69
C LEU A 63 -9.59 32.37 10.18
N THR A 64 -8.53 32.60 10.95
CA THR A 64 -7.18 32.16 10.62
C THR A 64 -7.08 30.64 10.69
N ALA A 65 -7.61 30.02 11.74
CA ALA A 65 -7.66 28.57 11.89
C ALA A 65 -8.43 27.91 10.74
N ASN A 66 -9.61 28.43 10.38
CA ASN A 66 -10.40 27.91 9.25
C ASN A 66 -9.66 28.06 7.91
N ARG A 67 -8.96 29.18 7.68
CA ARG A 67 -8.13 29.36 6.47
C ARG A 67 -6.94 28.41 6.45
N THR A 68 -6.30 28.18 7.60
CA THR A 68 -5.21 27.20 7.71
C THR A 68 -5.72 25.78 7.51
N GLU A 69 -6.89 25.42 8.06
CA GLU A 69 -7.53 24.12 7.86
C GLU A 69 -7.87 23.89 6.39
N GLN A 70 -8.52 24.86 5.73
CA GLN A 70 -8.77 24.82 4.28
C GLN A 70 -7.48 24.69 3.48
N SER A 71 -6.44 25.45 3.83
CA SER A 71 -5.13 25.35 3.17
C SER A 71 -4.46 24.00 3.38
N LEU A 72 -4.64 23.35 4.54
CA LEU A 72 -4.10 22.02 4.81
C LEU A 72 -4.89 20.92 4.09
N ASP A 73 -6.20 21.07 4.00
CA ASP A 73 -7.06 20.16 3.23
C ASP A 73 -6.74 20.25 1.73
N ASP A 74 -6.57 21.45 1.18
CA ASP A 74 -6.15 21.65 -0.22
C ASP A 74 -4.79 20.98 -0.51
N VAL A 75 -3.82 21.16 0.39
CA VAL A 75 -2.49 20.51 0.27
C VAL A 75 -2.63 18.99 0.37
N ARG A 76 -3.45 18.49 1.29
CA ARG A 76 -3.71 17.06 1.44
C ARG A 76 -4.33 16.47 0.17
N GLU A 77 -5.31 17.13 -0.42
CA GLU A 77 -5.94 16.68 -1.67
C GLU A 77 -4.94 16.66 -2.82
N GLN A 78 -4.12 17.70 -2.96
CA GLN A 78 -3.05 17.75 -3.97
C GLN A 78 -2.04 16.61 -3.80
N LEU A 79 -1.61 16.33 -2.57
CA LEU A 79 -0.69 15.22 -2.29
C LEU A 79 -1.30 13.86 -2.63
N ILE A 80 -2.59 13.66 -2.31
CA ILE A 80 -3.31 12.42 -2.66
C ILE A 80 -3.45 12.29 -4.17
N ALA A 81 -3.77 13.37 -4.88
CA ALA A 81 -3.86 13.39 -6.34
C ALA A 81 -2.51 13.04 -6.98
N GLN A 82 -1.44 13.68 -6.54
CA GLN A 82 -0.09 13.38 -7.04
C GLN A 82 0.29 11.90 -6.82
N GLN A 83 0.02 11.34 -5.64
CA GLN A 83 0.29 9.93 -5.35
C GLN A 83 -0.52 8.98 -6.25
N ARG A 84 -1.76 9.36 -6.59
CA ARG A 84 -2.59 8.58 -7.52
C ARG A 84 -2.03 8.65 -8.94
N ASP A 85 -1.66 9.84 -9.41
CA ASP A 85 -1.08 10.03 -10.73
C ASP A 85 0.24 9.27 -10.89
N GLU A 86 1.09 9.29 -9.86
CA GLU A 86 2.33 8.49 -9.81
C GLU A 86 2.03 6.99 -9.88
N HIS A 87 1.04 6.51 -9.12
CA HIS A 87 0.63 5.11 -9.16
C HIS A 87 0.03 4.69 -10.51
N ASP A 88 -0.83 5.52 -11.09
CA ASP A 88 -1.45 5.26 -12.39
C ASP A 88 -0.39 5.18 -13.50
N ALA A 89 0.60 6.06 -13.47
CA ALA A 89 1.74 6.01 -14.39
C ALA A 89 2.56 4.71 -14.26
N GLU A 90 2.71 4.17 -13.04
CA GLU A 90 3.35 2.87 -12.83
C GLU A 90 2.52 1.72 -13.39
N VAL A 91 1.20 1.77 -13.21
CA VAL A 91 0.24 0.76 -13.66
C VAL A 91 0.10 0.76 -15.19
N ASP A 92 0.18 1.93 -15.82
CA ASP A 92 0.07 2.09 -17.28
C ASP A 92 1.16 1.32 -18.04
N VAL A 93 2.33 1.08 -17.43
CA VAL A 93 3.36 0.22 -18.00
C VAL A 93 2.82 -1.20 -18.24
N TYR A 94 2.01 -1.75 -17.33
CA TYR A 94 1.42 -3.08 -17.49
C TYR A 94 0.23 -3.07 -18.46
N ARG A 95 -0.60 -2.02 -18.42
CA ARG A 95 -1.72 -1.86 -19.38
C ARG A 95 -1.24 -1.77 -20.82
N SER A 96 -0.05 -1.20 -21.03
CA SER A 96 0.55 -1.06 -22.36
C SER A 96 0.79 -2.39 -23.08
N MET A 97 0.88 -3.51 -22.35
CA MET A 97 1.01 -4.86 -22.93
C MET A 97 -0.20 -5.27 -23.78
N VAL A 98 -1.39 -4.74 -23.47
CA VAL A 98 -2.63 -5.04 -24.19
C VAL A 98 -2.84 -4.05 -25.33
N THR A 99 -2.59 -2.77 -25.09
CA THR A 99 -2.79 -1.73 -26.11
C THR A 99 -1.73 -1.76 -27.21
N ASP A 100 -0.51 -2.17 -26.87
CA ASP A 100 0.60 -2.40 -27.79
C ASP A 100 1.25 -3.76 -27.45
N PRO A 101 0.75 -4.89 -27.98
CA PRO A 101 1.26 -6.23 -27.66
C PRO A 101 2.56 -6.54 -28.41
N SER A 102 3.52 -5.59 -28.38
CA SER A 102 4.83 -5.69 -28.99
C SER A 102 5.86 -6.29 -28.02
N ARG A 103 6.92 -6.90 -28.57
CA ARG A 103 8.08 -7.39 -27.80
C ARG A 103 8.62 -6.34 -26.83
N ALA A 104 8.72 -5.08 -27.29
CA ALA A 104 9.26 -3.99 -26.48
C ALA A 104 8.36 -3.64 -25.28
N SER A 105 7.04 -3.63 -25.50
CA SER A 105 6.05 -3.39 -24.46
C SER A 105 6.08 -4.50 -23.40
N LEU A 106 6.02 -5.78 -23.83
CA LEU A 106 6.09 -6.92 -22.92
C LEU A 106 7.41 -6.96 -22.15
N LEU A 107 8.55 -6.78 -22.82
CA LEU A 107 9.86 -6.80 -22.17
C LEU A 107 9.99 -5.69 -21.12
N ARG A 108 9.49 -4.48 -21.41
CA ARG A 108 9.48 -3.36 -20.45
C ARG A 108 8.62 -3.67 -19.23
N ALA A 109 7.41 -4.18 -19.45
CA ALA A 109 6.47 -4.50 -18.38
C ALA A 109 6.98 -5.63 -17.49
N LEU A 110 7.46 -6.72 -18.09
CA LEU A 110 8.04 -7.86 -17.38
C LEU A 110 9.30 -7.45 -16.61
N GLN A 111 10.15 -6.60 -17.20
CA GLN A 111 11.35 -6.11 -16.52
C GLN A 111 10.97 -5.32 -15.26
N LYS A 112 10.04 -4.36 -15.39
CA LYS A 112 9.52 -3.61 -14.25
C LYS A 112 8.91 -4.53 -13.20
N ALA A 113 8.10 -5.52 -13.62
CA ALA A 113 7.48 -6.47 -12.70
C ALA A 113 8.51 -7.30 -11.92
N THR A 114 9.59 -7.72 -12.57
CA THR A 114 10.70 -8.43 -11.91
C THR A 114 11.47 -7.52 -10.96
N ASP A 115 11.79 -6.29 -11.39
CA ASP A 115 12.52 -5.30 -10.57
C ASP A 115 11.72 -4.92 -9.31
N ASP A 116 10.39 -4.79 -9.44
CA ASP A 116 9.47 -4.52 -8.34
C ASP A 116 9.13 -5.77 -7.51
N GLN A 117 9.68 -6.93 -7.88
CA GLN A 117 9.46 -8.24 -7.26
C GLN A 117 7.98 -8.65 -7.24
N LEU A 118 7.21 -8.21 -8.23
CA LEU A 118 5.84 -8.68 -8.47
C LEU A 118 5.87 -10.13 -8.94
N VAL A 119 6.73 -10.44 -9.89
CA VAL A 119 6.91 -11.78 -10.47
C VAL A 119 8.29 -12.34 -10.12
N THR A 120 8.43 -13.66 -10.24
CA THR A 120 9.73 -14.34 -10.05
C THR A 120 10.74 -13.95 -11.13
N ALA A 121 12.01 -13.95 -10.79
CA ALA A 121 13.11 -13.77 -11.74
C ALA A 121 13.18 -14.89 -12.80
N ASN A 122 12.59 -16.06 -12.50
CA ASN A 122 12.49 -17.18 -13.44
C ASN A 122 11.40 -16.99 -14.52
N GLY A 123 10.70 -15.85 -14.52
CA GLY A 123 9.62 -15.55 -15.44
C GLY A 123 8.24 -15.97 -14.92
N VAL A 124 7.20 -15.38 -15.52
CA VAL A 124 5.81 -15.51 -15.09
C VAL A 124 5.02 -16.37 -16.06
N ARG A 125 4.20 -17.29 -15.54
CA ARG A 125 3.26 -18.10 -16.32
C ARG A 125 1.95 -17.35 -16.53
N SER A 126 1.34 -17.61 -17.68
CA SER A 126 -0.04 -17.25 -17.97
C SER A 126 -0.72 -18.44 -18.64
N PRO A 127 -1.93 -18.83 -18.20
CA PRO A 127 -2.59 -20.02 -18.71
C PRO A 127 -2.97 -19.87 -20.18
N VAL A 128 -2.91 -20.97 -20.92
CA VAL A 128 -3.50 -21.09 -22.25
C VAL A 128 -4.95 -21.48 -22.07
N TRP A 129 -5.86 -20.62 -22.54
CA TRP A 129 -7.30 -20.73 -22.32
C TRP A 129 -7.83 -22.14 -22.63
N GLU A 130 -8.61 -22.73 -21.70
CA GLU A 130 -9.24 -24.05 -21.81
C GLU A 130 -8.27 -25.21 -22.11
N THR A 131 -7.02 -25.12 -21.64
CA THR A 131 -6.03 -26.21 -21.72
C THR A 131 -5.24 -26.33 -20.41
N ASP A 132 -4.49 -27.43 -20.26
CA ASP A 132 -3.53 -27.62 -19.16
C ASP A 132 -2.12 -27.04 -19.50
N LEU A 133 -2.04 -26.20 -20.53
CA LEU A 133 -0.79 -25.60 -21.01
C LEU A 133 -0.66 -24.14 -20.56
N HIS A 134 0.59 -23.69 -20.51
CA HIS A 134 0.94 -22.39 -19.93
C HIS A 134 2.04 -21.73 -20.72
N TYR A 135 1.90 -20.42 -20.98
CA TYR A 135 2.99 -19.61 -21.51
C TYR A 135 3.79 -19.01 -20.36
N ARG A 136 5.04 -19.43 -20.19
CA ARG A 136 5.98 -18.75 -19.31
C ARG A 136 6.77 -17.70 -20.08
N TYR A 137 6.62 -16.45 -19.68
CA TYR A 137 7.39 -15.33 -20.20
C TYR A 137 8.65 -15.12 -19.36
N VAL A 138 9.81 -15.32 -19.98
CA VAL A 138 11.13 -15.25 -19.36
C VAL A 138 11.94 -14.13 -20.01
N ILE A 139 12.60 -13.31 -19.19
CA ILE A 139 13.59 -12.33 -19.67
C ILE A 139 14.93 -13.04 -19.75
N GLY A 140 15.32 -13.38 -20.98
CA GLY A 140 16.60 -14.01 -21.27
C GLY A 140 17.69 -12.99 -21.59
N ALA A 141 18.89 -13.51 -21.83
CA ALA A 141 19.99 -12.77 -22.42
C ALA A 141 20.59 -13.59 -23.57
N TRP A 142 20.69 -12.98 -24.75
CA TRP A 142 21.36 -13.57 -25.91
C TRP A 142 22.38 -12.57 -26.44
N ASN A 143 23.64 -12.99 -26.56
CA ASN A 143 24.74 -12.11 -26.99
C ASN A 143 24.88 -10.81 -26.18
N GLY A 144 24.50 -10.82 -24.90
CA GLY A 144 24.54 -9.65 -24.02
C GLY A 144 23.34 -8.70 -24.15
N GLU A 145 22.40 -8.98 -25.06
CA GLU A 145 21.15 -8.23 -25.20
C GLU A 145 19.99 -8.95 -24.51
N LYS A 146 19.07 -8.18 -23.92
CA LYS A 146 17.86 -8.74 -23.30
C LYS A 146 16.94 -9.30 -24.39
N THR A 147 16.51 -10.54 -24.20
CA THR A 147 15.55 -11.23 -25.07
C THR A 147 14.28 -11.58 -24.32
N LEU A 148 13.18 -11.69 -25.05
CA LEU A 148 11.93 -12.23 -24.53
C LEU A 148 11.82 -13.66 -25.03
N GLU A 149 11.82 -14.61 -24.10
CA GLU A 149 11.64 -16.02 -24.34
C GLU A 149 10.27 -16.42 -23.80
N VAL A 150 9.49 -17.14 -24.61
CA VAL A 150 8.22 -17.72 -24.18
C VAL A 150 8.34 -19.24 -24.22
N ARG A 151 8.21 -19.87 -23.07
CA ARG A 151 8.16 -21.33 -22.93
C ARG A 151 6.73 -21.78 -22.89
N LEU A 152 6.42 -22.85 -23.61
CA LEU A 152 5.18 -23.59 -23.43
C LEU A 152 5.43 -24.67 -22.38
N GLU A 153 4.72 -24.59 -21.26
CA GLU A 153 4.88 -25.48 -20.11
C GLU A 153 3.61 -26.24 -19.79
N ALA A 154 3.75 -27.44 -19.23
CA ALA A 154 2.65 -28.17 -18.59
C ALA A 154 2.39 -27.68 -17.16
N ASP A 155 1.32 -28.16 -16.53
CA ASP A 155 0.95 -27.85 -15.13
C ASP A 155 2.09 -28.03 -14.11
N ASP A 156 2.90 -29.09 -14.27
CA ASP A 156 4.02 -29.40 -13.37
C ASP A 156 5.28 -28.57 -13.65
N GLY A 157 5.25 -27.71 -14.66
CA GLY A 157 6.37 -26.88 -15.08
C GLY A 157 7.33 -27.58 -16.04
N GLU A 158 7.00 -28.76 -16.56
CA GLU A 158 7.73 -29.36 -17.67
C GLU A 158 7.70 -28.42 -18.89
N VAL A 159 8.87 -28.13 -19.45
CA VAL A 159 9.01 -27.29 -20.65
C VAL A 159 8.83 -28.16 -21.89
N LEU A 160 7.73 -27.94 -22.62
CA LEU A 160 7.40 -28.66 -23.85
C LEU A 160 8.11 -28.04 -25.06
N SER A 161 8.12 -26.72 -25.15
CA SER A 161 8.83 -25.99 -26.20
C SER A 161 9.25 -24.59 -25.78
N THR A 162 10.24 -24.02 -26.46
CA THR A 162 10.80 -22.69 -26.18
C THR A 162 10.84 -21.83 -27.44
N HIS A 163 10.34 -20.60 -27.34
CA HIS A 163 10.20 -19.66 -28.44
C HIS A 163 10.83 -18.31 -28.09
N ILE A 164 11.96 -17.98 -28.70
CA ILE A 164 12.62 -16.67 -28.54
C ILE A 164 11.97 -15.68 -29.50
N TRP A 165 11.52 -14.52 -29.01
CA TRP A 165 10.97 -13.45 -29.84
C TRP A 165 12.11 -12.56 -30.37
N GLU A 166 12.43 -12.74 -31.64
CA GLU A 166 13.53 -12.04 -32.30
C GLU A 166 13.15 -10.64 -32.77
N VAL A 167 14.13 -9.73 -32.89
CA VAL A 167 13.90 -8.31 -33.23
C VAL A 167 13.26 -8.07 -34.62
N PRO A 168 13.52 -8.85 -35.68
CA PRO A 168 12.83 -8.62 -36.96
C PRO A 168 11.40 -9.20 -36.99
N GLU A 169 11.02 -10.03 -36.02
CA GLU A 169 9.74 -10.75 -36.03
C GLU A 169 8.60 -9.86 -35.53
N SER A 170 7.54 -9.76 -36.33
CA SER A 170 6.33 -9.03 -35.94
C SER A 170 5.58 -9.76 -34.82
N ALA A 171 4.76 -9.03 -34.06
CA ALA A 171 3.94 -9.64 -33.02
C ALA A 171 2.97 -10.71 -33.57
N ALA A 172 2.39 -10.46 -34.74
CA ALA A 172 1.48 -11.41 -35.38
C ALA A 172 2.18 -12.73 -35.74
N GLU A 173 3.39 -12.66 -36.30
CA GLU A 173 4.19 -13.86 -36.62
C GLU A 173 4.57 -14.64 -35.37
N PHE A 174 5.02 -13.93 -34.33
CA PHE A 174 5.39 -14.56 -33.05
C PHE A 174 4.20 -15.27 -32.40
N TYR A 175 3.05 -14.60 -32.28
CA TYR A 175 1.85 -15.22 -31.72
C TYR A 175 1.34 -16.38 -32.57
N GLN A 176 1.41 -16.28 -33.90
CA GLN A 176 1.06 -17.40 -34.79
C GLN A 176 1.97 -18.62 -34.57
N ARG A 177 3.25 -18.39 -34.24
CA ARG A 177 4.18 -19.46 -33.87
C ARG A 177 3.83 -20.10 -32.53
N LEU A 178 3.41 -19.33 -31.53
CA LEU A 178 2.91 -19.87 -30.26
C LEU A 178 1.65 -20.72 -30.44
N VAL A 179 0.73 -20.32 -31.34
CA VAL A 179 -0.44 -21.13 -31.72
C VAL A 179 0.00 -22.45 -32.36
N GLY A 180 1.01 -22.40 -33.24
CA GLY A 180 1.59 -23.59 -33.85
C GLY A 180 2.17 -24.57 -32.82
N ALA A 181 2.79 -24.05 -31.76
CA ALA A 181 3.33 -24.85 -30.66
C ALA A 181 2.22 -25.57 -29.87
N VAL A 182 1.16 -24.86 -29.48
CA VAL A 182 0.00 -25.46 -28.79
C VAL A 182 -0.66 -26.56 -29.64
N ARG A 183 -0.77 -26.34 -30.95
CA ARG A 183 -1.27 -27.35 -31.89
C ARG A 183 -0.35 -28.58 -31.98
N ALA A 184 0.97 -28.39 -31.93
CA ALA A 184 1.92 -29.49 -31.98
C ALA A 184 1.81 -30.41 -30.75
N GLU A 185 1.43 -29.85 -29.60
CA GLU A 185 1.13 -30.59 -28.36
C GLU A 185 -0.26 -31.24 -28.34
N GLY A 186 -1.02 -31.16 -29.43
CA GLY A 186 -2.33 -31.80 -29.56
C GLY A 186 -3.46 -31.11 -28.80
N GLN A 187 -3.21 -29.92 -28.24
CA GLN A 187 -4.20 -29.11 -27.50
C GLN A 187 -4.85 -28.04 -28.41
N ASP A 188 -5.08 -28.37 -29.69
CA ASP A 188 -5.72 -27.44 -30.61
C ASP A 188 -7.24 -27.37 -30.34
N LEU A 189 -7.70 -26.22 -29.84
CA LEU A 189 -9.12 -25.96 -29.60
C LEU A 189 -9.87 -25.59 -30.89
N GLY A 190 -9.16 -25.30 -31.98
CA GLY A 190 -9.73 -24.91 -33.27
C GLY A 190 -9.56 -23.42 -33.58
N LEU A 191 -10.25 -22.97 -34.64
CA LEU A 191 -10.07 -21.63 -35.20
C LEU A 191 -10.49 -20.53 -34.23
N GLY A 192 -9.55 -19.63 -33.92
CA GLY A 192 -9.79 -18.45 -33.08
C GLY A 192 -9.89 -18.72 -31.57
N LEU A 193 -9.74 -19.97 -31.15
CA LEU A 193 -9.78 -20.36 -29.73
C LEU A 193 -8.39 -20.43 -29.09
N ASN A 194 -7.37 -20.67 -29.90
CA ASN A 194 -5.97 -20.54 -29.51
C ASN A 194 -5.50 -19.10 -29.75
N ASP A 195 -5.79 -18.20 -28.81
CA ASP A 195 -5.39 -16.79 -28.86
C ASP A 195 -4.36 -16.46 -27.78
N PRO A 196 -3.05 -16.39 -28.12
CA PRO A 196 -2.00 -16.02 -27.17
C PRO A 196 -2.14 -14.59 -26.62
N THR A 197 -2.88 -13.70 -27.29
CA THR A 197 -3.10 -12.34 -26.80
C THR A 197 -4.02 -12.32 -25.58
N HIS A 198 -4.90 -13.33 -25.43
CA HIS A 198 -5.70 -13.52 -24.23
C HIS A 198 -4.82 -13.79 -23.00
N SER A 199 -3.80 -14.65 -23.14
CA SER A 199 -2.83 -14.90 -22.05
C SER A 199 -2.03 -13.63 -21.69
N VAL A 200 -1.72 -12.77 -22.66
CA VAL A 200 -1.09 -11.46 -22.40
C VAL A 200 -2.04 -10.51 -21.66
N ALA A 201 -3.32 -10.51 -22.02
CA ALA A 201 -4.34 -9.72 -21.35
C ALA A 201 -4.52 -10.15 -19.89
N GLN A 202 -4.65 -11.45 -19.63
CA GLN A 202 -4.75 -12.00 -18.27
C GLN A 202 -3.51 -11.69 -17.42
N LEU A 203 -2.31 -11.75 -18.02
CA LEU A 203 -1.08 -11.37 -17.35
C LEU A 203 -1.07 -9.87 -17.00
N SER A 204 -1.48 -9.01 -17.93
CA SER A 204 -1.60 -7.56 -17.69
C SER A 204 -2.59 -7.27 -16.55
N GLU A 205 -3.78 -7.88 -16.58
CA GLU A 205 -4.80 -7.75 -15.53
C GLU A 205 -4.25 -8.18 -14.16
N MET A 206 -3.55 -9.32 -14.10
CA MET A 206 -2.92 -9.79 -12.87
C MET A 206 -1.88 -8.79 -12.34
N LEU A 207 -1.01 -8.26 -13.19
CA LEU A 207 0.03 -7.30 -12.78
C LEU A 207 -0.57 -5.98 -12.29
N VAL A 208 -1.59 -5.47 -12.97
CA VAL A 208 -2.35 -4.27 -12.57
C VAL A 208 -3.02 -4.49 -11.21
N GLU A 209 -3.72 -5.61 -11.03
CA GLU A 209 -4.40 -5.94 -9.79
C GLU A 209 -3.42 -6.05 -8.61
N VAL A 210 -2.33 -6.81 -8.79
CA VAL A 210 -1.33 -6.99 -7.75
C VAL A 210 -0.66 -5.67 -7.40
N MET A 211 -0.33 -4.84 -8.40
CA MET A 211 0.26 -3.53 -8.14
C MET A 211 -0.66 -2.64 -7.30
N GLY A 212 -1.94 -2.60 -7.63
CA GLY A 212 -2.95 -1.88 -6.84
C GLY A 212 -3.08 -2.42 -5.41
N LEU A 213 -3.10 -3.74 -5.23
CA LEU A 213 -3.15 -4.38 -3.91
C LEU A 213 -1.90 -4.09 -3.07
N ARG A 214 -0.72 -4.05 -3.68
CA ARG A 214 0.55 -3.79 -2.99
C ARG A 214 0.74 -2.33 -2.60
N ALA A 215 0.09 -1.39 -3.29
CA ALA A 215 0.09 0.03 -2.92
C ALA A 215 -0.52 0.27 -1.53
N GLN A 216 -1.43 -0.61 -1.08
CA GLN A 216 -2.10 -0.51 0.21
C GLN A 216 -1.37 -1.31 1.30
N VAL A 217 -0.24 -0.78 1.79
CA VAL A 217 0.64 -1.48 2.75
C VAL A 217 -0.10 -1.94 4.02
N LEU A 218 -1.01 -1.13 4.56
CA LEU A 218 -1.76 -1.46 5.78
C LEU A 218 -2.66 -2.69 5.64
N ALA A 219 -3.01 -3.08 4.41
CA ALA A 219 -3.79 -4.29 4.15
C ALA A 219 -2.95 -5.58 4.22
N GLY A 220 -1.61 -5.47 4.28
CA GLY A 220 -0.69 -6.61 4.41
C GLY A 220 -0.39 -7.37 3.12
N HIS A 221 -1.01 -6.99 1.99
CA HIS A 221 -0.90 -7.70 0.71
C HIS A 221 0.50 -7.62 0.08
N ARG A 222 1.30 -6.62 0.44
CA ARG A 222 2.63 -6.37 -0.15
C ARG A 222 3.61 -7.54 0.02
N GLN A 223 3.56 -8.24 1.15
CA GLN A 223 4.44 -9.38 1.42
C GLN A 223 3.87 -10.69 0.86
N ALA A 224 2.54 -10.83 0.91
CA ALA A 224 1.84 -12.04 0.48
C ALA A 224 1.83 -12.21 -1.05
N LEU A 225 1.78 -11.10 -1.80
CA LEU A 225 1.75 -11.06 -3.27
C LEU A 225 3.10 -10.59 -3.84
N ARG A 226 4.17 -11.31 -3.50
CA ARG A 226 5.53 -11.06 -4.01
C ARG A 226 6.02 -12.32 -4.73
N LEU A 227 6.82 -12.14 -5.78
CA LEU A 227 7.40 -13.24 -6.55
C LEU A 227 6.33 -14.23 -7.06
N ILE A 228 5.30 -13.69 -7.71
CA ILE A 228 4.23 -14.46 -8.33
C ILE A 228 4.82 -15.27 -9.49
N ILE A 229 4.46 -16.55 -9.53
CA ILE A 229 4.72 -17.47 -10.61
C ILE A 229 3.55 -17.42 -11.59
N GLU A 230 2.32 -17.48 -11.08
CA GLU A 230 1.10 -17.55 -11.89
C GLU A 230 -0.15 -17.11 -11.12
N ARG A 231 -1.21 -16.73 -11.85
CA ARG A 231 -2.59 -16.68 -11.35
C ARG A 231 -3.49 -17.57 -12.21
N VAL A 232 -4.21 -18.51 -11.58
CA VAL A 232 -5.18 -19.40 -12.24
C VAL A 232 -6.48 -19.40 -11.44
N ASP A 233 -7.62 -19.22 -12.12
CA ASP A 233 -8.97 -19.26 -11.54
C ASP A 233 -9.15 -18.49 -10.22
N GLY A 234 -8.54 -17.30 -10.14
CA GLY A 234 -8.60 -16.46 -8.95
C GLY A 234 -7.76 -16.97 -7.77
N TRP A 235 -6.73 -17.77 -8.03
CA TRP A 235 -5.70 -18.14 -7.07
C TRP A 235 -4.34 -17.64 -7.54
N TYR A 236 -3.55 -17.13 -6.60
CA TYR A 236 -2.17 -16.71 -6.81
C TYR A 236 -1.21 -17.80 -6.34
N PHE A 237 -0.25 -18.12 -7.18
CA PHE A 237 0.83 -19.06 -6.92
C PHE A 237 2.12 -18.25 -6.90
N THR A 238 2.77 -18.16 -5.74
CA THR A 238 4.04 -17.44 -5.55
C THR A 238 5.16 -18.42 -5.26
N GLU A 239 6.41 -17.97 -5.19
CA GLU A 239 7.50 -18.88 -4.80
C GLU A 239 7.32 -19.53 -3.41
N THR A 240 6.55 -18.91 -2.52
CA THR A 240 6.47 -19.31 -1.10
C THR A 240 5.06 -19.62 -0.61
N HIS A 241 4.04 -19.11 -1.28
CA HIS A 241 2.64 -19.21 -0.84
C HIS A 241 1.67 -19.47 -2.00
N VAL A 242 0.57 -20.13 -1.66
CA VAL A 242 -0.65 -20.25 -2.46
C VAL A 242 -1.76 -19.46 -1.78
N LEU A 243 -2.44 -18.58 -2.51
CA LEU A 243 -3.41 -17.64 -1.97
C LEU A 243 -4.69 -17.56 -2.83
N PRO A 244 -5.90 -17.62 -2.25
CA PRO A 244 -7.11 -17.28 -2.96
C PRO A 244 -7.23 -15.75 -3.11
N ALA A 245 -7.47 -15.25 -4.31
CA ALA A 245 -7.70 -13.83 -4.59
C ALA A 245 -8.90 -13.27 -3.79
N SER A 246 -9.91 -14.10 -3.54
CA SER A 246 -11.07 -13.75 -2.72
C SER A 246 -10.74 -13.53 -1.24
N ASN A 247 -9.60 -14.03 -0.75
CA ASN A 247 -9.15 -13.82 0.62
C ASN A 247 -7.62 -13.87 0.76
N LEU A 248 -6.97 -12.76 0.41
CA LEU A 248 -5.51 -12.59 0.46
C LEU A 248 -4.92 -12.66 1.87
N LYS A 249 -5.73 -12.67 2.93
CA LYS A 249 -5.26 -12.88 4.32
C LYS A 249 -5.01 -14.36 4.62
N TYR A 250 -5.54 -15.26 3.79
CA TYR A 250 -5.35 -16.68 3.95
C TYR A 250 -4.22 -17.17 3.04
N THR A 251 -3.08 -17.50 3.64
CA THR A 251 -1.91 -18.02 2.93
C THR A 251 -1.70 -19.49 3.26
N ILE A 252 -1.36 -20.26 2.25
CA ILE A 252 -0.89 -21.64 2.39
C ILE A 252 0.58 -21.65 2.00
N ASP A 253 1.48 -21.86 2.96
CA ASP A 253 2.91 -21.99 2.66
C ASP A 253 3.13 -23.21 1.76
N VAL A 254 3.96 -23.05 0.73
CA VAL A 254 4.29 -24.13 -0.23
C VAL A 254 4.82 -25.37 0.50
N GLN A 255 5.63 -25.18 1.55
CA GLN A 255 6.16 -26.26 2.39
C GLN A 255 5.08 -27.08 3.09
N ARG A 256 3.89 -26.51 3.28
CA ARG A 256 2.76 -27.17 3.93
C ARG A 256 1.87 -27.90 2.93
N LEU A 257 2.05 -27.77 1.62
CA LEU A 257 1.21 -28.41 0.61
C LEU A 257 1.21 -29.95 0.71
N SER A 258 2.27 -30.53 1.28
CA SER A 258 2.38 -31.97 1.55
C SER A 258 1.43 -32.45 2.66
N GLN A 259 0.89 -31.54 3.49
CA GLN A 259 -0.05 -31.90 4.54
C GLN A 259 -1.32 -32.51 3.93
N PRO A 260 -1.82 -33.63 4.49
CA PRO A 260 -3.04 -34.23 4.00
C PRO A 260 -4.25 -33.34 4.34
N HIS A 261 -5.32 -33.47 3.56
CA HIS A 261 -6.63 -32.85 3.80
C HIS A 261 -6.75 -31.33 3.59
N TRP A 262 -5.84 -30.69 2.86
CA TRP A 262 -6.02 -29.28 2.47
C TRP A 262 -7.36 -29.06 1.76
N GLU A 263 -7.68 -29.90 0.78
CA GLU A 263 -8.89 -29.82 -0.01
C GLU A 263 -10.15 -29.89 0.87
N GLU A 264 -10.16 -30.81 1.83
CA GLU A 264 -11.27 -30.97 2.77
C GLU A 264 -11.36 -29.80 3.76
N HIS A 265 -10.22 -29.32 4.26
CA HIS A 265 -10.15 -28.19 5.17
C HIS A 265 -10.69 -26.91 4.52
N LEU A 266 -10.30 -26.65 3.28
CA LEU A 266 -10.68 -25.47 2.51
C LEU A 266 -12.14 -25.56 2.04
N ARG A 267 -12.60 -26.76 1.65
CA ARG A 267 -14.00 -27.01 1.33
C ARG A 267 -14.93 -26.71 2.50
N ARG A 268 -14.57 -27.09 3.74
CA ARG A 268 -15.35 -26.75 4.95
C ARG A 268 -15.44 -25.25 5.22
N LYS A 269 -14.55 -24.45 4.64
CA LYS A 269 -14.57 -22.98 4.68
C LYS A 269 -15.33 -22.34 3.51
N GLY A 270 -15.89 -23.14 2.61
CA GLY A 270 -16.62 -22.68 1.43
C GLY A 270 -15.74 -22.45 0.19
N TRP A 271 -14.46 -22.85 0.21
CA TRP A 271 -13.58 -22.76 -0.95
C TRP A 271 -13.61 -24.06 -1.75
N TYR A 272 -14.66 -24.23 -2.55
CA TYR A 272 -14.88 -25.43 -3.33
C TYR A 272 -13.82 -25.62 -4.44
N GLU A 273 -13.34 -24.52 -5.03
CA GLU A 273 -12.27 -24.53 -6.05
C GLU A 273 -10.94 -25.10 -5.54
N ALA A 274 -10.74 -25.15 -4.21
CA ALA A 274 -9.52 -25.72 -3.63
C ALA A 274 -9.30 -27.20 -4.01
N ALA A 275 -10.37 -27.92 -4.39
CA ALA A 275 -10.27 -29.28 -4.91
C ALA A 275 -9.51 -29.37 -6.24
N ILE A 276 -9.42 -28.28 -7.00
CA ILE A 276 -8.67 -28.17 -8.25
C ILE A 276 -7.32 -27.50 -7.99
N GLN A 277 -7.34 -26.38 -7.26
CA GLN A 277 -6.18 -25.49 -7.12
C GLN A 277 -5.09 -26.06 -6.22
N ILE A 278 -5.42 -26.88 -5.22
CA ILE A 278 -4.41 -27.53 -4.36
C ILE A 278 -3.67 -28.65 -5.11
N PRO A 279 -4.36 -29.57 -5.83
CA PRO A 279 -3.67 -30.50 -6.72
C PRO A 279 -2.81 -29.82 -7.78
N PHE A 280 -3.30 -28.73 -8.40
CA PHE A 280 -2.51 -27.93 -9.34
C PHE A 280 -1.24 -27.38 -8.66
N ALA A 281 -1.36 -26.73 -7.49
CA ALA A 281 -0.20 -26.25 -6.73
C ALA A 281 0.81 -27.39 -6.48
N ARG A 282 0.34 -28.54 -6.04
CA ARG A 282 1.21 -29.69 -5.77
C ARG A 282 2.00 -30.13 -7.00
N ARG A 283 1.38 -30.16 -8.19
CA ARG A 283 2.09 -30.42 -9.45
C ARG A 283 3.12 -29.33 -9.73
N LEU A 284 2.70 -28.06 -9.71
CA LEU A 284 3.54 -26.90 -9.98
C LEU A 284 4.80 -26.85 -9.10
N TYR A 285 4.69 -27.22 -7.81
CA TYR A 285 5.81 -27.21 -6.86
C TYR A 285 6.50 -28.56 -6.70
N GLY A 286 6.08 -29.61 -7.42
CA GLY A 286 6.64 -30.96 -7.28
C GLY A 286 6.45 -31.57 -5.88
N VAL A 287 5.32 -31.29 -5.22
CA VAL A 287 5.02 -31.74 -3.85
C VAL A 287 3.99 -32.86 -3.85
N GLU A 288 4.40 -34.05 -3.43
CA GLU A 288 3.47 -35.16 -3.22
C GLU A 288 2.71 -35.01 -1.88
N PRO A 289 1.40 -35.35 -1.83
CA PRO A 289 0.67 -35.38 -0.58
C PRO A 289 1.20 -36.51 0.30
N ALA A 290 1.37 -36.24 1.60
CA ALA A 290 1.71 -37.28 2.55
C ALA A 290 0.64 -38.40 2.51
N PRO A 291 1.04 -39.68 2.57
CA PRO A 291 0.09 -40.78 2.61
C PRO A 291 -0.87 -40.56 3.77
N LYS A 292 -2.17 -40.85 3.56
CA LYS A 292 -3.15 -40.81 4.64
C LYS A 292 -2.66 -41.77 5.71
N GLY A 293 -2.37 -41.23 6.90
CA GLY A 293 -2.09 -42.05 8.07
C GLY A 293 -3.28 -43.00 8.33
N PRO A 294 -3.01 -44.19 8.89
CA PRO A 294 -4.05 -45.15 9.23
C PRO A 294 -5.11 -44.57 10.17
#